data_AF-A0A143Q7U1-F1
#
_entry.id   AF-A0A143Q7U1-F1
#
_cell.length_a   1.000
_cell.length_b   1.000
_cell.length_c   1.000
_cell.angle_alpha   90.00
_cell.angle_beta   90.00
_cell.angle_gamma   90.00
#
_symmetry.space_group_name_H-M   'P 1'
#
loop_
_entity.id
_entity.type
_entity.pdbx_description
1 polymer ?
#
loop_
_entity_poly.entity_id
_entity_poly.type
_entity_poly.pdbx_seq_one_letter_code
_entity_poly.pdbx_strand_id
1 'polypeptide(L)'
;MTVVDEVGVAGEFDRAMTWLRGLDPVAPRVYAVANMRHQTKRRWWALTSGESSGRFAALQTRAMADRGDPAQAVLGVAADLVHCVVGRVAASFVGVGRVWDPGPENVWIHLDSDCGIDWVGVWDLVLRDSGSLAVRAGVVSLPCERSLAAWTAHRASRSLHVVTRGLSTLGPIDADAVGRIVGDSVLGASVRIPHLGTLDAEEGWRRGQVLLDAFTDVGVPVRAGSTRMT
;
A
#
# COMPACT_ATOMS: atom_id res chain seq x y z
N MET A 1 26.68 -1.69 7.79
CA MET A 1 25.62 -2.66 8.12
C MET A 1 26.28 -4.02 8.19
N THR A 2 26.24 -4.69 9.34
CA THR A 2 26.89 -6.01 9.53
C THR A 2 25.99 -7.13 9.02
N VAL A 3 26.54 -8.32 8.78
CA VAL A 3 25.76 -9.51 8.35
C VAL A 3 24.65 -9.85 9.35
N VAL A 4 24.88 -9.61 10.65
CA VAL A 4 23.90 -9.81 11.72
C VAL A 4 22.74 -8.82 11.61
N ASP A 5 23.01 -7.57 11.20
CA ASP A 5 21.98 -6.57 10.96
C ASP A 5 21.10 -6.94 9.76
N GLU A 6 21.69 -7.48 8.69
CA GLU A 6 20.92 -7.93 7.51
C GLU A 6 20.00 -9.12 7.82
N VAL A 7 20.48 -10.09 8.60
CA VAL A 7 19.68 -11.25 9.04
C VAL A 7 18.55 -10.79 9.97
N GLY A 8 18.82 -9.86 10.88
CA GLY A 8 17.80 -9.29 11.76
C GLY A 8 16.71 -8.54 11.00
N VAL A 9 17.10 -7.70 10.03
CA VAL A 9 16.17 -6.97 9.15
C VAL A 9 15.27 -7.91 8.37
N ALA A 10 15.84 -8.91 7.70
CA ALA A 10 15.05 -9.90 6.97
C ALA A 10 14.10 -10.67 7.90
N GLY A 11 14.54 -11.04 9.11
CA GLY A 11 13.74 -11.86 10.03
C GLY A 11 12.48 -11.20 10.60
N GLU A 12 12.49 -9.88 10.86
CA GLU A 12 11.26 -9.16 11.29
C GLU A 12 10.30 -8.94 10.12
N PHE A 13 10.84 -8.60 8.94
CA PHE A 13 10.06 -8.47 7.72
C PHE A 13 9.39 -9.78 7.31
N ASP A 14 10.13 -10.89 7.29
CA ASP A 14 9.63 -12.20 6.88
C ASP A 14 8.53 -12.73 7.82
N ARG A 15 8.63 -12.46 9.13
CA ARG A 15 7.56 -12.76 10.09
C ARG A 15 6.28 -11.98 9.78
N ALA A 16 6.39 -10.66 9.53
CA ALA A 16 5.23 -9.85 9.15
C ALA A 16 4.61 -10.34 7.83
N MET A 17 5.44 -10.65 6.82
CA MET A 17 4.96 -11.16 5.54
C MET A 17 4.33 -12.55 5.65
N THR A 18 4.85 -13.42 6.52
CA THR A 18 4.25 -14.74 6.78
C THR A 18 2.85 -14.60 7.37
N TRP A 19 2.68 -13.71 8.35
CA TRP A 19 1.36 -13.41 8.91
C TRP A 19 0.40 -12.84 7.85
N LEU A 20 0.85 -11.86 7.05
CA LEU A 20 0.03 -11.25 5.99
C LEU A 20 -0.39 -12.24 4.90
N ARG A 21 0.46 -13.22 4.55
CA ARG A 21 0.10 -14.31 3.62
C ARG A 21 -0.94 -15.25 4.23
N GLY A 22 -0.92 -15.43 5.55
CA GLY A 22 -1.87 -16.27 6.27
C GLY A 22 -3.29 -15.71 6.33
N LEU A 23 -3.48 -14.40 6.09
CA LEU A 23 -4.80 -13.76 6.09
C LEU A 23 -5.74 -14.30 5.00
N ASP A 24 -5.19 -14.66 3.85
CA ASP A 24 -5.96 -15.23 2.75
C ASP A 24 -5.14 -16.35 2.07
N PRO A 25 -5.33 -17.62 2.50
CA PRO A 25 -4.59 -18.75 1.94
C PRO A 25 -4.86 -19.01 0.46
N VAL A 26 -6.00 -18.56 -0.08
CA VAL A 26 -6.35 -18.68 -1.49
C VAL A 26 -5.61 -17.61 -2.30
N ALA A 27 -5.44 -16.42 -1.73
CA ALA A 27 -4.77 -15.29 -2.36
C ALA A 27 -3.67 -14.69 -1.46
N PRO A 28 -2.59 -15.43 -1.16
CA PRO A 28 -1.59 -15.04 -0.14
C PRO A 28 -0.83 -13.76 -0.49
N ARG A 29 -0.85 -13.37 -1.77
CA ARG A 29 -0.22 -12.15 -2.26
C ARG A 29 -1.10 -10.93 -2.14
N VAL A 30 -2.34 -11.00 -1.66
CA VAL A 30 -3.24 -9.83 -1.61
C VAL A 30 -2.73 -8.77 -0.64
N TYR A 31 -2.21 -9.16 0.52
CA TYR A 31 -1.74 -8.23 1.55
C TYR A 31 -0.22 -8.20 1.74
N ALA A 32 0.46 -9.32 1.50
CA ALA A 32 1.91 -9.42 1.68
C ALA A 32 2.69 -8.84 0.49
N VAL A 33 3.89 -8.32 0.75
CA VAL A 33 4.82 -7.82 -0.26
C VAL A 33 6.05 -8.74 -0.41
N ALA A 34 6.68 -8.69 -1.58
CA ALA A 34 7.92 -9.40 -1.87
C ALA A 34 9.15 -8.65 -1.34
N ASN A 35 10.16 -9.39 -0.88
CA ASN A 35 11.51 -8.87 -0.70
C ASN A 35 12.18 -8.77 -2.07
N MET A 36 12.43 -7.55 -2.56
CA MET A 36 12.98 -7.33 -3.89
C MET A 36 14.42 -7.81 -4.04
N ARG A 37 15.18 -8.04 -2.98
CA ARG A 37 16.55 -8.58 -3.08
C ARG A 37 16.57 -9.99 -3.70
N HIS A 38 15.45 -10.71 -3.66
CA HIS A 38 15.33 -12.08 -4.19
C HIS A 38 14.53 -12.19 -5.49
N GLN A 39 14.18 -11.06 -6.12
CA GLN A 39 13.33 -11.04 -7.33
C GLN A 39 14.12 -10.68 -8.59
N THR A 40 13.93 -11.47 -9.66
CA THR A 40 14.40 -11.08 -11.01
C THR A 40 13.64 -9.86 -11.51
N LYS A 41 14.28 -8.91 -12.21
CA LYS A 41 13.66 -7.62 -12.53
C LYS A 41 12.87 -7.57 -13.84
N ARG A 42 12.74 -8.68 -14.57
CA ARG A 42 12.15 -8.69 -15.93
C ARG A 42 10.71 -8.18 -15.97
N ARG A 43 9.89 -8.55 -14.98
CA ARG A 43 8.46 -8.19 -14.88
C ARG A 43 8.16 -7.27 -13.71
N TRP A 44 9.21 -6.82 -13.04
CA TRP A 44 9.11 -5.86 -11.95
C TRP A 44 9.50 -4.49 -12.48
N TRP A 45 8.80 -3.46 -12.01
CA TRP A 45 9.18 -2.09 -12.28
C TRP A 45 9.08 -1.27 -11.00
N ALA A 46 10.04 -0.35 -10.82
CA ALA A 46 10.02 0.59 -9.72
C ALA A 46 8.92 1.62 -9.99
N LEU A 47 8.14 1.96 -8.97
CA LEU A 47 7.05 2.94 -9.14
C LEU A 47 7.59 4.30 -9.64
N THR A 48 8.81 4.67 -9.23
CA THR A 48 9.49 5.88 -9.71
C THR A 48 9.80 5.91 -11.21
N SER A 49 9.96 4.75 -11.87
CA SER A 49 10.22 4.69 -13.32
C SER A 49 8.94 4.61 -14.15
N GLY A 50 7.81 4.30 -13.51
CA GLY A 50 6.62 5.13 -13.61
C GLY A 50 6.20 5.51 -15.04
N GLU A 51 6.17 6.82 -15.19
CA GLU A 51 5.75 7.54 -16.39
C GLU A 51 6.62 7.26 -17.61
N SER A 52 7.92 7.09 -17.43
CA SER A 52 8.85 6.85 -18.55
C SER A 52 8.76 5.43 -19.14
N SER A 53 8.10 4.50 -18.46
CA SER A 53 8.17 3.07 -18.79
C SER A 53 7.04 2.56 -19.69
N GLY A 54 6.01 3.38 -19.95
CA GLY A 54 4.80 2.95 -20.67
C GLY A 54 3.90 1.97 -19.91
N ARG A 55 4.22 1.65 -18.64
CA ARG A 55 3.52 0.63 -17.85
C ARG A 55 2.10 1.00 -17.47
N PHE A 56 1.83 2.28 -17.20
CA PHE A 56 0.47 2.76 -16.97
C PHE A 56 -0.43 2.50 -18.20
N ALA A 57 0.06 2.79 -19.42
CA ALA A 57 -0.69 2.56 -20.64
C ALA A 57 -0.95 1.06 -20.90
N ALA A 58 0.04 0.20 -20.60
CA ALA A 58 -0.13 -1.25 -20.68
C ALA A 58 -1.22 -1.76 -19.72
N LEU A 59 -1.24 -1.26 -18.48
CA LEU A 59 -2.28 -1.56 -17.50
C LEU A 59 -3.67 -1.14 -17.98
N GLN A 60 -3.79 0.08 -18.52
CA GLN A 60 -5.07 0.56 -19.07
C GLN A 60 -5.53 -0.30 -20.26
N THR A 61 -4.63 -0.65 -21.17
CA THR A 61 -4.95 -1.49 -22.33
C THR A 61 -5.47 -2.86 -21.88
N ARG A 62 -4.82 -3.46 -20.87
CA ARG A 62 -5.30 -4.71 -20.28
C ARG A 62 -6.66 -4.56 -19.59
N ALA A 63 -6.84 -3.49 -18.81
CA ALA A 63 -8.10 -3.18 -18.14
C ALA A 63 -9.26 -2.92 -19.12
N MET A 64 -8.97 -2.33 -20.28
CA MET A 64 -9.94 -2.12 -21.36
C MET A 64 -10.48 -3.42 -21.93
N ALA A 65 -9.64 -4.45 -22.03
CA ALA A 65 -10.06 -5.76 -22.53
C ALA A 65 -11.12 -6.43 -21.64
N ASP A 66 -11.13 -6.15 -20.32
CA ASP A 66 -12.13 -6.69 -19.40
C ASP A 66 -13.40 -5.85 -19.31
N ARG A 67 -13.26 -4.51 -19.35
CA ARG A 67 -14.34 -3.58 -18.95
C ARG A 67 -15.06 -2.91 -20.13
N GLY A 68 -14.41 -2.77 -21.28
CA GLY A 68 -14.97 -2.11 -22.47
C GLY A 68 -15.17 -0.59 -22.38
N ASP A 69 -15.13 0.03 -21.19
CA ASP A 69 -15.22 1.49 -20.98
C ASP A 69 -13.89 2.10 -20.49
N PRO A 70 -13.33 3.11 -21.19
CA PRO A 70 -12.09 3.78 -20.81
C PRO A 70 -12.07 4.39 -19.41
N ALA A 71 -13.17 5.01 -18.98
CA ALA A 71 -13.24 5.63 -17.66
C ALA A 71 -13.22 4.57 -16.55
N GLN A 72 -14.02 3.49 -16.69
CA GLN A 72 -13.97 2.36 -15.77
C GLN A 72 -12.62 1.63 -15.80
N ALA A 73 -11.94 1.55 -16.95
CA ALA A 73 -10.62 0.96 -17.05
C ALA A 73 -9.58 1.75 -16.23
N VAL A 74 -9.54 3.08 -16.37
CA VAL A 74 -8.63 3.96 -15.60
C VAL A 74 -8.93 3.86 -14.10
N LEU A 75 -10.21 3.90 -13.70
CA LEU A 75 -10.60 3.75 -12.29
C LEU A 75 -10.20 2.39 -11.71
N GLY A 76 -10.33 1.32 -12.49
CA GLY A 76 -9.89 -0.01 -12.08
C GLY A 76 -8.37 -0.09 -11.88
N VAL A 77 -7.60 0.46 -12.81
CA VAL A 77 -6.13 0.53 -12.66
C VAL A 77 -5.76 1.40 -11.45
N ALA A 78 -6.49 2.48 -11.20
CA ALA A 78 -6.30 3.30 -10.01
C ALA A 78 -6.54 2.50 -8.73
N ALA A 79 -7.60 1.70 -8.68
CA ALA A 79 -7.89 0.82 -7.54
C ALA A 79 -6.76 -0.19 -7.29
N ASP A 80 -6.27 -0.84 -8.34
CA ASP A 80 -5.18 -1.82 -8.21
C ASP A 80 -3.89 -1.15 -7.70
N LEU A 81 -3.52 0.02 -8.24
CA LEU A 81 -2.33 0.77 -7.83
C LEU A 81 -2.46 1.34 -6.41
N VAL A 82 -3.63 1.85 -6.03
CA VAL A 82 -3.89 2.28 -4.66
C VAL A 82 -3.79 1.11 -3.70
N HIS A 83 -4.30 -0.07 -4.05
CA HIS A 83 -4.13 -1.27 -3.23
C HIS A 83 -2.65 -1.66 -3.09
N CYS A 84 -1.86 -1.48 -4.14
CA CYS A 84 -0.41 -1.72 -4.10
C CYS A 84 0.32 -0.83 -3.08
N VAL A 85 -0.05 0.45 -3.02
CA VAL A 85 0.60 1.44 -2.16
C VAL A 85 0.00 1.44 -0.75
N VAL A 86 -1.33 1.52 -0.66
CA VAL A 86 -2.08 1.78 0.57
C VAL A 86 -2.68 0.50 1.14
N GLY A 87 -3.44 -0.26 0.35
CA GLY A 87 -4.24 -1.37 0.90
C GLY A 87 -3.41 -2.42 1.64
N ARG A 88 -2.22 -2.72 1.12
CA ARG A 88 -1.27 -3.65 1.74
C ARG A 88 -0.68 -3.10 3.05
N VAL A 89 -0.20 -1.85 3.04
CA VAL A 89 0.40 -1.25 4.23
C VAL A 89 -0.65 -0.94 5.30
N ALA A 90 -1.87 -0.60 4.89
CA ALA A 90 -3.03 -0.44 5.76
C ALA A 90 -3.40 -1.76 6.43
N ALA A 91 -3.38 -2.88 5.70
CA ALA A 91 -3.60 -4.19 6.29
C ALA A 91 -2.57 -4.54 7.36
N SER A 92 -1.29 -4.22 7.12
CA SER A 92 -0.22 -4.40 8.10
C SER A 92 -0.36 -3.48 9.31
N PHE A 93 -0.70 -2.21 9.09
CA PHE A 93 -0.93 -1.23 10.16
C PHE A 93 -2.10 -1.66 11.06
N VAL A 94 -3.27 -1.93 10.47
CA VAL A 94 -4.48 -2.37 11.18
C VAL A 94 -4.22 -3.67 11.93
N GLY A 95 -3.62 -4.66 11.25
CA GLY A 95 -3.44 -6.00 11.80
C GLY A 95 -2.43 -6.06 12.94
N VAL A 96 -1.22 -5.56 12.70
CA VAL A 96 -0.08 -5.80 13.59
C VAL A 96 0.61 -4.52 14.07
N GLY A 97 0.09 -3.33 13.73
CA GLY A 97 0.68 -2.06 14.16
C GLY A 97 2.09 -1.84 13.61
N ARG A 98 2.41 -2.45 12.46
CA ARG A 98 3.71 -2.37 11.80
C ARG A 98 3.56 -2.07 10.33
N VAL A 99 4.49 -1.32 9.75
CA VAL A 99 4.47 -0.92 8.33
C VAL A 99 5.86 -0.98 7.73
N TRP A 100 5.96 -1.33 6.45
CA TRP A 100 7.14 -0.99 5.64
C TRP A 100 7.01 0.43 5.09
N ASP A 101 8.00 0.90 4.33
CA ASP A 101 7.92 2.19 3.64
C ASP A 101 7.12 2.10 2.34
N PRO A 102 5.91 2.69 2.25
CA PRO A 102 5.10 2.69 1.03
C PRO A 102 5.51 3.77 0.03
N GLY A 103 6.62 4.48 0.26
CA GLY A 103 7.11 5.53 -0.61
C GLY A 103 7.61 5.04 -1.98
N PRO A 104 7.62 5.91 -3.00
CA PRO A 104 7.77 5.49 -4.39
C PRO A 104 9.13 4.88 -4.69
N GLU A 105 10.18 5.31 -3.99
CA GLU A 105 11.53 4.75 -4.11
C GLU A 105 11.65 3.31 -3.58
N ASN A 106 10.71 2.89 -2.73
CA ASN A 106 10.73 1.57 -2.13
C ASN A 106 9.77 0.60 -2.84
N VAL A 107 8.69 1.11 -3.44
CA VAL A 107 7.65 0.29 -4.04
C VAL A 107 8.02 -0.19 -5.44
N TRP A 108 7.90 -1.50 -5.64
CA TRP A 108 8.00 -2.16 -6.93
C TRP A 108 6.71 -2.91 -7.23
N ILE A 109 6.28 -2.86 -8.48
CA ILE A 109 5.05 -3.51 -8.94
C ILE A 109 5.45 -4.65 -9.88
N HIS A 110 4.83 -5.81 -9.70
CA HIS A 110 4.97 -6.94 -10.62
C HIS A 110 3.78 -6.98 -11.56
N LEU A 111 4.05 -7.31 -12.81
CA LEU A 111 3.02 -7.60 -13.81
C LEU A 111 3.04 -9.08 -14.16
N ASP A 112 1.87 -9.68 -14.28
CA ASP A 112 1.71 -11.04 -14.80
C ASP A 112 1.95 -11.10 -16.33
N SER A 113 1.63 -12.25 -16.96
CA SER A 113 1.78 -12.40 -18.42
C SER A 113 0.83 -11.51 -19.21
N ASP A 114 -0.30 -11.14 -18.62
CA ASP A 114 -1.37 -10.41 -19.27
C ASP A 114 -1.27 -8.92 -18.95
N CYS A 115 -0.18 -8.48 -18.31
CA CYS A 115 0.03 -7.10 -17.84
C CYS A 115 -0.93 -6.67 -16.73
N GLY A 116 -1.57 -7.60 -16.01
CA GLY A 116 -2.28 -7.34 -14.77
C GLY A 116 -1.32 -7.23 -13.58
N ILE A 117 -1.70 -6.50 -12.54
CA ILE A 117 -0.93 -6.44 -11.30
C ILE A 117 -1.28 -7.65 -10.44
N ASP A 118 -0.33 -8.54 -10.20
CA ASP A 118 -0.50 -9.73 -9.36
C ASP A 118 0.37 -9.69 -8.08
N TRP A 119 1.35 -8.78 -8.01
CA TRP A 119 2.21 -8.64 -6.82
C TRP A 119 2.87 -7.27 -6.68
N VAL A 120 3.42 -7.03 -5.49
CA VAL A 120 4.11 -5.82 -5.05
C VAL A 120 5.28 -6.23 -4.20
N GLY A 121 6.36 -5.48 -4.29
CA GLY A 121 7.60 -5.73 -3.58
C GLY A 121 8.19 -4.46 -3.02
N VAL A 122 9.04 -4.63 -2.02
CA VAL A 122 9.81 -3.56 -1.40
C VAL A 122 11.30 -3.88 -1.39
N TRP A 123 12.12 -2.84 -1.51
CA TRP A 123 13.57 -2.96 -1.53
C TRP A 123 14.19 -2.82 -0.13
N ASP A 124 13.79 -1.77 0.59
CA ASP A 124 14.03 -1.58 2.01
C ASP A 124 12.97 -2.35 2.81
N LEU A 125 13.47 -3.24 3.67
CA LEU A 125 12.69 -4.16 4.48
C LEU A 125 12.49 -3.64 5.91
N VAL A 126 13.11 -2.50 6.27
CA VAL A 126 12.99 -1.93 7.61
C VAL A 126 11.53 -1.60 7.92
N LEU A 127 11.00 -2.29 8.91
CA LEU A 127 9.67 -2.04 9.43
C LEU A 127 9.69 -0.84 10.38
N ARG A 128 8.53 -0.21 10.52
CA ARG A 128 8.26 0.76 11.57
C ARG A 128 7.11 0.27 12.42
N ASP A 129 7.19 0.54 13.71
CA ASP A 129 6.13 0.24 14.67
C ASP A 129 5.91 1.43 15.61
N SER A 130 5.09 1.23 16.64
CA SER A 130 4.90 2.23 17.68
C SER A 130 5.11 1.66 19.08
N GLY A 131 5.63 2.49 19.99
CA GLY A 131 5.65 2.21 21.42
C GLY A 131 6.63 1.12 21.88
N SER A 132 7.55 0.65 21.03
CA SER A 132 8.59 -0.30 21.43
C SER A 132 9.77 0.42 22.06
N LEU A 133 9.96 0.22 23.37
CA LEU A 133 11.17 0.70 24.07
C LEU A 133 12.40 -0.17 23.76
N ALA A 134 12.19 -1.39 23.24
CA ALA A 134 13.27 -2.29 22.86
C ALA A 134 13.76 -2.00 21.44
N VAL A 135 15.08 -1.81 21.31
CA VAL A 135 15.75 -1.75 20.00
C VAL A 135 15.70 -3.15 19.37
N ARG A 136 15.07 -3.26 18.21
CA ARG A 136 15.05 -4.48 17.39
C ARG A 136 15.73 -4.20 16.06
N ALA A 137 16.69 -5.04 15.68
CA ALA A 137 17.28 -4.96 14.35
C ALA A 137 16.18 -5.08 13.29
N GLY A 138 16.17 -4.18 12.31
CA GLY A 138 15.12 -4.17 11.27
C GLY A 138 13.84 -3.44 11.60
N VAL A 139 13.72 -2.84 12.79
CA VAL A 139 12.53 -2.09 13.20
C VAL A 139 12.91 -0.72 13.73
N VAL A 140 12.25 0.32 13.22
CA VAL A 140 12.33 1.68 13.72
C VAL A 140 11.06 2.01 14.50
N SER A 141 11.18 2.25 15.81
CA SER A 141 10.00 2.58 16.63
C SER A 141 9.68 4.08 16.58
N LEU A 142 8.40 4.39 16.41
CA LEU A 142 7.86 5.74 16.50
C LEU A 142 7.15 5.95 17.85
N PRO A 143 6.99 7.21 18.30
CA PRO A 143 6.50 7.49 19.66
C PRO A 143 5.10 6.93 19.95
N CYS A 144 4.22 6.89 18.95
CA CYS A 144 2.87 6.36 19.06
C CYS A 144 2.31 5.99 17.68
N GLU A 145 1.18 5.29 17.66
CA GLU A 145 0.51 4.89 16.42
C GLU A 145 0.10 6.09 15.55
N ARG A 146 -0.23 7.24 16.16
CA ARG A 146 -0.54 8.46 15.41
C ARG A 146 0.68 8.92 14.60
N SER A 147 1.87 8.86 15.17
CA SER A 147 3.12 9.15 14.45
C SER A 147 3.39 8.13 13.35
N LEU A 148 3.08 6.84 13.60
CA LEU A 148 3.18 5.78 12.60
C LEU A 148 2.23 5.98 11.42
N ALA A 149 0.99 6.35 11.70
CA ALA A 149 -0.02 6.68 10.68
C ALA A 149 0.35 7.93 9.89
N ALA A 150 0.77 9.02 10.56
CA ALA A 150 1.22 10.24 9.91
C ALA A 150 2.41 9.99 8.98
N TRP A 151 3.40 9.21 9.45
CA TRP A 151 4.53 8.81 8.61
C TRP A 151 4.06 7.97 7.42
N THR A 152 3.19 6.98 7.64
CA THR A 152 2.66 6.10 6.58
C THR A 152 1.92 6.90 5.52
N ALA A 153 1.01 7.79 5.93
CA ALA A 153 0.23 8.65 5.05
C ALA A 153 1.12 9.58 4.22
N HIS A 154 2.12 10.21 4.84
CA HIS A 154 3.07 11.07 4.13
C HIS A 154 3.88 10.29 3.08
N ARG A 155 4.36 9.09 3.41
CA ARG A 155 5.12 8.26 2.48
C ARG A 155 4.26 7.76 1.33
N ALA A 156 3.06 7.28 1.65
CA ALA A 156 2.09 6.81 0.66
C ALA A 156 1.63 7.95 -0.26
N SER A 157 1.43 9.17 0.24
CA SER A 157 0.99 10.31 -0.58
C SER A 157 1.99 10.64 -1.70
N ARG A 158 3.30 10.44 -1.48
CA ARG A 158 4.30 10.58 -2.55
C ARG A 158 4.14 9.52 -3.65
N SER A 159 3.83 8.29 -3.28
CA SER A 159 3.53 7.22 -4.24
C SER A 159 2.22 7.49 -4.98
N LEU A 160 1.20 7.94 -4.26
CA LEU A 160 -0.09 8.33 -4.84
C LEU A 160 0.08 9.48 -5.84
N HIS A 161 0.97 10.45 -5.58
CA HIS A 161 1.27 11.51 -6.54
C HIS A 161 1.81 10.96 -7.86
N VAL A 162 2.73 9.99 -7.82
CA VAL A 162 3.25 9.32 -9.03
C VAL A 162 2.13 8.56 -9.75
N VAL A 163 1.27 7.86 -9.01
CA VAL A 163 0.12 7.14 -9.55
C VAL A 163 -0.87 8.10 -10.24
N THR A 164 -1.30 9.15 -9.55
CA THR A 164 -2.24 10.15 -10.11
C THR A 164 -1.65 10.79 -11.36
N ARG A 165 -0.40 11.25 -11.31
CA ARG A 165 0.26 11.87 -12.47
C ARG A 165 0.35 10.91 -13.66
N GLY A 166 0.73 9.66 -13.44
CA GLY A 166 0.76 8.64 -14.48
C GLY A 166 -0.62 8.37 -15.08
N LEU A 167 -1.65 8.23 -14.26
CA LEU A 167 -3.01 7.93 -14.72
C LEU A 167 -3.68 9.13 -15.43
N SER A 168 -3.42 10.36 -14.99
CA SER A 168 -3.97 11.56 -15.65
C SER A 168 -3.48 11.72 -17.09
N THR A 169 -2.41 11.04 -17.50
CA THR A 169 -1.98 10.99 -18.92
C THR A 169 -2.86 10.07 -19.79
N LEU A 170 -3.67 9.21 -19.17
CA LEU A 170 -4.41 8.15 -19.84
C LEU A 170 -5.92 8.38 -19.92
N GLY A 171 -6.45 9.27 -19.09
CA GLY A 171 -7.87 9.60 -19.05
C GLY A 171 -8.23 10.52 -17.87
N PRO A 172 -9.49 10.95 -17.79
CA PRO A 172 -9.95 11.84 -16.73
C PRO A 172 -9.98 11.08 -15.39
N ILE A 173 -8.97 11.32 -14.55
CA ILE A 173 -8.97 10.97 -13.15
C ILE A 173 -8.29 12.09 -12.36
N ASP A 174 -8.95 12.55 -11.32
CA ASP A 174 -8.47 13.60 -10.44
C ASP A 174 -7.99 13.02 -9.10
N ALA A 175 -7.36 13.89 -8.29
CA ALA A 175 -6.89 13.52 -6.96
C ALA A 175 -8.03 13.11 -6.03
N ASP A 176 -9.24 13.63 -6.25
CA ASP A 176 -10.43 13.31 -5.45
C ASP A 176 -10.90 11.87 -5.69
N ALA A 177 -10.91 11.42 -6.94
CA ALA A 177 -11.20 10.04 -7.29
C ALA A 177 -10.18 9.07 -6.68
N VAL A 178 -8.88 9.38 -6.77
CA VAL A 178 -7.84 8.57 -6.14
C VAL A 178 -7.97 8.59 -4.61
N GLY A 179 -8.26 9.74 -4.00
CA GLY A 179 -8.47 9.88 -2.56
C GLY A 179 -9.65 9.05 -2.05
N ARG A 180 -10.75 8.98 -2.79
CA ARG A 180 -11.89 8.09 -2.45
C ARG A 180 -11.48 6.62 -2.43
N ILE A 181 -10.73 6.18 -3.44
CA ILE A 181 -10.22 4.80 -3.51
C ILE A 181 -9.27 4.52 -2.33
N VAL A 182 -8.44 5.49 -1.92
CA VAL A 182 -7.59 5.39 -0.72
C VAL A 182 -8.47 5.19 0.53
N GLY A 183 -9.53 5.98 0.68
CA GLY A 183 -10.50 5.84 1.77
C GLY A 183 -11.13 4.45 1.80
N ASP A 184 -11.65 3.98 0.67
CA ASP A 184 -12.25 2.65 0.52
C ASP A 184 -11.25 1.54 0.84
N SER A 185 -9.98 1.70 0.45
CA SER A 185 -8.92 0.73 0.73
C SER A 185 -8.62 0.62 2.22
N VAL A 186 -8.54 1.76 2.93
CA VAL A 186 -8.32 1.78 4.38
C VAL A 186 -9.54 1.25 5.14
N LEU A 187 -10.75 1.65 4.77
CA LEU A 187 -11.99 1.13 5.36
C LEU A 187 -12.11 -0.38 5.16
N GLY A 188 -11.84 -0.85 3.94
CA GLY A 188 -11.83 -2.27 3.60
C GLY A 188 -10.84 -3.05 4.45
N ALA A 189 -9.61 -2.55 4.65
CA ALA A 189 -8.64 -3.17 5.55
C ALA A 189 -9.13 -3.18 7.01
N SER A 190 -9.72 -2.08 7.48
CA SER A 190 -10.19 -1.92 8.87
C SER A 190 -11.29 -2.91 9.24
N VAL A 191 -12.12 -3.33 8.27
CA VAL A 191 -13.18 -4.32 8.48
C VAL A 191 -12.68 -5.74 8.22
N ARG A 192 -11.94 -5.94 7.12
CA ARG A 192 -11.58 -7.28 6.65
C ARG A 192 -10.43 -7.90 7.44
N ILE A 193 -9.42 -7.12 7.81
CA ILE A 193 -8.23 -7.67 8.48
C ILE A 193 -8.53 -8.22 9.87
N PRO A 194 -9.33 -7.56 10.73
CA PRO A 194 -9.68 -8.14 12.01
C PRO A 194 -10.41 -9.47 11.88
N HIS A 195 -11.33 -9.57 10.92
CA HIS A 195 -12.05 -10.81 10.63
C HIS A 195 -11.11 -11.93 10.16
N LEU A 196 -10.28 -11.66 9.14
CA LEU A 196 -9.35 -12.65 8.57
C LEU A 196 -8.25 -13.06 9.55
N GLY A 197 -7.76 -12.12 10.36
CA GLY A 197 -6.69 -12.35 11.32
C GLY A 197 -7.16 -12.81 12.70
N THR A 198 -8.46 -13.00 12.92
CA THR A 198 -9.06 -13.28 14.24
C THR A 198 -8.61 -12.29 15.33
N LEU A 199 -8.54 -11.01 14.96
CA LEU A 199 -8.13 -9.91 15.85
C LEU A 199 -9.35 -9.23 16.45
N ASP A 200 -9.12 -8.38 17.45
CA ASP A 200 -10.14 -7.48 17.96
C ASP A 200 -10.59 -6.48 16.88
N ALA A 201 -11.90 -6.46 16.62
CA ALA A 201 -12.50 -5.60 15.61
C ALA A 201 -12.43 -4.12 16.01
N GLU A 202 -12.60 -3.81 17.30
CA GLU A 202 -12.61 -2.42 17.77
C GLU A 202 -11.23 -1.78 17.59
N GLU A 203 -10.17 -2.50 17.95
CA GLU A 203 -8.80 -2.07 17.69
C GLU A 203 -8.52 -1.88 16.18
N GLY A 204 -9.04 -2.78 15.34
CA GLY A 204 -8.92 -2.66 13.90
C GLY A 204 -9.59 -1.41 13.34
N TRP A 205 -10.82 -1.12 13.78
CA TRP A 205 -11.55 0.09 13.40
C TRP A 205 -10.86 1.36 13.89
N ARG A 206 -10.37 1.36 15.14
CA ARG A 206 -9.65 2.49 15.73
C ARG A 206 -8.39 2.81 14.94
N ARG A 207 -7.58 1.80 14.59
CA ARG A 207 -6.40 1.98 13.72
C ARG A 207 -6.77 2.48 12.33
N GLY A 208 -7.82 1.91 11.74
CA GLY A 208 -8.39 2.39 10.49
C GLY A 208 -8.69 3.89 10.50
N GLN A 209 -9.40 4.33 11.53
CA GLN A 209 -9.76 5.72 11.74
C GLN A 209 -8.52 6.62 11.88
N VAL A 210 -7.53 6.21 12.69
CA VAL A 210 -6.26 6.95 12.85
C VAL A 210 -5.53 7.10 11.51
N LEU A 211 -5.56 6.09 10.64
CA LEU A 211 -4.93 6.16 9.33
C LEU A 211 -5.71 7.06 8.35
N LEU A 212 -7.05 7.05 8.39
CA LEU A 212 -7.89 7.98 7.62
C LEU A 212 -7.69 9.43 8.05
N ASP A 213 -7.59 9.69 9.35
CA ASP A 213 -7.24 11.01 9.90
C ASP A 213 -5.89 11.46 9.36
N ALA A 214 -4.86 10.60 9.42
CA ALA A 214 -3.53 10.91 8.90
C ALA A 214 -3.51 11.21 7.40
N PHE A 215 -4.29 10.50 6.58
CA PHE A 215 -4.42 10.81 5.15
C PHE A 215 -5.11 12.16 4.91
N THR A 216 -6.11 12.49 5.72
CA THR A 216 -6.79 13.80 5.68
C THR A 216 -5.80 14.91 6.02
N ASP A 217 -4.98 14.73 7.05
CA ASP A 217 -3.98 15.72 7.50
C ASP A 217 -2.90 16.02 6.45
N VAL A 218 -2.55 15.02 5.63
CA VAL A 218 -1.61 15.22 4.50
C VAL A 218 -2.31 15.64 3.19
N GLY A 219 -3.60 15.99 3.26
CA GLY A 219 -4.37 16.56 2.15
C GLY A 219 -4.95 15.55 1.16
N VAL A 220 -4.98 14.25 1.48
CA VAL A 220 -5.65 13.25 0.63
C VAL A 220 -7.15 13.23 0.97
N PRO A 221 -8.05 13.46 0.00
CA PRO A 221 -9.49 13.58 0.23
C PRO A 221 -10.14 12.20 0.39
N VAL A 222 -9.85 11.52 1.51
CA VAL A 222 -10.34 10.16 1.80
C VAL A 222 -11.78 10.11 2.33
N ARG A 223 -12.39 11.28 2.56
CA ARG A 223 -13.77 11.42 3.03
C ARG A 223 -14.57 12.11 1.94
N ALA A 224 -15.29 11.34 1.14
CA ALA A 224 -16.25 11.92 0.21
C ALA A 224 -17.36 12.64 0.99
N GLY A 225 -17.65 13.89 0.65
CA GLY A 225 -18.99 14.47 0.84
C GLY A 225 -19.43 14.89 2.25
N SER A 226 -18.54 15.30 3.15
CA SER A 226 -18.95 16.22 4.22
C SER A 226 -18.42 17.62 3.93
N THR A 227 -18.98 18.25 2.90
CA THR A 227 -19.15 19.69 2.98
C THR A 227 -19.96 19.93 4.25
N ARG A 228 -19.37 20.58 5.27
CA ARG A 228 -20.18 21.16 6.34
C ARG A 228 -21.25 22.00 5.65
N MET A 229 -22.51 21.57 5.73
CA MET A 229 -23.61 22.49 5.56
C MET A 229 -23.50 23.46 6.73
N THR A 230 -22.84 24.58 6.50
CA THR A 230 -22.95 25.81 7.31
C THR A 230 -24.28 26.45 7.03
#